data_AF-A0A1G9Y028-F1
#
_entry.id   AF-A0A1G9Y028-F1
#
_cell.length_a   1.000
_cell.length_b   1.000
_cell.length_c   1.000
_cell.angle_alpha   90.00
_cell.angle_beta   90.00
_cell.angle_gamma   90.00
#
_symmetry.space_group_name_H-M   'P 1'
#
loop_
_entity.id
_entity.type
_entity.pdbx_description
1 polymer ?
#
loop_
_entity_poly.entity_id
_entity_poly.type
_entity_poly.pdbx_seq_one_letter_code
_entity_poly.pdbx_strand_id
1 'polypeptide(L)'
;MEYDSGTKVVLLDAFLAASTFLQYWLTRQFATNGDWWIAGVVALVTFGLFVAADRSRVGLWALVGVGVLAMAILVWMGATGTLRTYPFGWFFLGVAVAIAANRFVFGVVRPVPEARRRRMDPSGWVGE
;
A
#
# COMPACT_ATOMS: atom_id res chain seq x y z
N MET A 1 -27.93 -3.86 7.89
CA MET A 1 -27.34 -3.52 6.59
C MET A 1 -26.13 -4.42 6.38
N GLU A 2 -26.31 -5.47 5.60
CA GLU A 2 -25.26 -6.42 5.27
C GLU A 2 -24.32 -5.74 4.29
N TYR A 3 -23.15 -5.34 4.77
CA TYR A 3 -22.15 -4.65 3.96
C TYR A 3 -21.54 -5.69 3.02
N ASP A 4 -21.89 -5.62 1.73
CA ASP A 4 -21.29 -6.44 0.67
C ASP A 4 -19.76 -6.44 0.83
N SER A 5 -19.16 -7.63 0.77
CA SER A 5 -17.71 -7.83 0.99
C SER A 5 -16.87 -6.86 0.16
N GLY A 6 -17.35 -6.50 -1.03
CA GLY A 6 -16.73 -5.50 -1.91
C GLY A 6 -16.56 -4.15 -1.21
N THR A 7 -17.61 -3.63 -0.57
CA THR A 7 -17.65 -2.28 0.03
C THR A 7 -16.72 -2.16 1.25
N LYS A 8 -16.52 -3.25 2.02
CA LYS A 8 -15.55 -3.28 3.13
C LYS A 8 -14.11 -3.11 2.63
N VAL A 9 -13.76 -3.78 1.54
CA VAL A 9 -12.43 -3.67 0.92
C VAL A 9 -12.18 -2.26 0.40
N VAL A 10 -13.21 -1.64 -0.20
CA VAL A 10 -13.13 -0.26 -0.68
C VAL A 10 -12.79 0.71 0.44
N LEU A 11 -13.51 0.63 1.55
CA LEU A 11 -13.31 1.50 2.71
C LEU A 11 -11.93 1.31 3.34
N LEU A 12 -11.46 0.07 3.44
CA LEU A 12 -10.15 -0.22 3.99
C LEU A 12 -9.02 0.33 3.11
N ASP A 13 -9.07 0.09 1.80
CA ASP A 13 -8.08 0.61 0.86
C ASP A 13 -8.11 2.16 0.83
N ALA A 14 -9.29 2.78 0.90
CA ALA A 14 -9.45 4.24 0.96
C ALA A 14 -8.93 4.83 2.29
N PHE A 15 -9.20 4.18 3.41
CA PHE A 15 -8.68 4.57 4.72
C PHE A 15 -7.15 4.48 4.77
N LEU A 16 -6.57 3.42 4.20
CA LEU A 16 -5.12 3.26 4.08
C LEU A 16 -4.50 4.36 3.21
N ALA A 17 -5.10 4.68 2.07
CA ALA A 17 -4.66 5.78 1.21
C ALA A 17 -4.73 7.14 1.93
N ALA A 18 -5.83 7.42 2.63
CA ALA A 18 -6.00 8.66 3.39
C ALA A 18 -5.00 8.76 4.55
N SER A 19 -4.77 7.66 5.28
CA SER A 19 -3.81 7.59 6.38
C SER A 19 -2.37 7.81 5.89
N THR A 20 -1.97 7.16 4.80
CA THR A 20 -0.64 7.36 4.19
C THR A 20 -0.47 8.76 3.62
N PHE A 21 -1.52 9.34 3.04
CA PHE A 21 -1.51 10.73 2.61
C PHE A 21 -1.38 11.73 3.78
N LEU A 22 -2.07 11.48 4.89
CA LEU A 22 -1.92 12.27 6.11
C LEU A 22 -0.47 12.17 6.66
N GLN A 23 0.12 10.98 6.60
CA GLN A 23 1.52 10.76 6.95
C GLN A 23 2.49 11.54 6.06
N TYR A 24 2.24 11.57 4.75
CA TYR A 24 2.94 12.47 3.83
C TYR A 24 2.83 13.92 4.29
N TRP A 25 1.61 14.40 4.54
CA TRP A 25 1.37 15.79 4.92
C TRP A 25 2.13 16.18 6.19
N LEU A 26 2.08 15.34 7.22
CA LEU A 26 2.79 15.56 8.48
C LEU A 26 4.31 15.56 8.28
N THR A 27 4.85 14.58 7.55
CA THR A 27 6.30 14.44 7.33
C THR A 27 6.86 15.54 6.42
N ARG A 28 6.06 16.05 5.48
CA ARG A 28 6.41 17.19 4.61
C ARG A 28 6.74 18.47 5.40
N GLN A 29 6.11 18.67 6.56
CA GLN A 29 6.36 19.84 7.41
C GLN A 29 7.77 19.83 8.02
N PHE A 30 8.40 18.65 8.13
CA PHE A 30 9.70 18.49 8.79
C PHE A 30 10.89 18.51 7.83
N ALA A 31 10.68 18.35 6.51
CA ALA A 31 11.76 18.31 5.53
C ALA A 31 11.32 18.75 4.11
N THR A 32 12.00 19.76 3.57
CA THR A 32 11.88 20.25 2.19
C THR A 32 13.01 19.71 1.31
N ASN A 33 13.16 18.39 1.24
CA ASN A 33 14.14 17.76 0.36
C ASN A 33 13.66 17.79 -1.10
N GLY A 34 14.58 18.10 -2.03
CA GLY A 34 14.32 18.21 -3.47
C GLY A 34 14.07 16.89 -4.21
N ASP A 35 14.08 15.76 -3.50
CA ASP A 35 14.02 14.40 -4.08
C ASP A 35 12.59 13.94 -4.42
N TRP A 36 11.83 14.80 -5.10
CA TRP A 36 10.43 14.53 -5.46
C TRP A 36 10.25 13.28 -6.33
N TRP A 37 11.28 12.91 -7.10
CA TRP A 37 11.30 11.74 -7.96
C TRP A 37 11.12 10.42 -7.18
N ILE A 38 11.48 10.40 -5.89
CA ILE A 38 11.29 9.23 -5.01
C ILE A 38 9.81 8.84 -4.93
N ALA A 39 8.90 9.81 -4.90
CA ALA A 39 7.47 9.53 -4.89
C ALA A 39 7.03 8.76 -6.15
N GLY A 40 7.58 9.11 -7.31
CA GLY A 40 7.29 8.41 -8.57
C GLY A 40 7.82 6.98 -8.60
N VAL A 41 9.05 6.77 -8.14
CA VAL A 41 9.66 5.42 -8.07
C VAL A 41 8.90 4.53 -7.09
N VAL A 42 8.61 5.04 -5.89
CA VAL A 42 7.84 4.31 -4.88
C VAL A 42 6.44 3.99 -5.41
N ALA A 43 5.78 4.94 -6.06
CA ALA A 43 4.46 4.69 -6.65
C ALA A 43 4.49 3.55 -7.68
N LEU A 44 5.46 3.55 -8.59
CA LEU A 44 5.61 2.51 -9.61
C LEU A 44 5.90 1.13 -9.01
N VAL A 45 6.85 1.05 -8.08
CA VAL A 45 7.23 -0.22 -7.44
C VAL A 45 6.06 -0.77 -6.63
N THR A 46 5.43 0.07 -5.80
CA THR A 46 4.29 -0.34 -4.97
C THR A 46 3.10 -0.75 -5.83
N PHE A 47 2.80 -0.01 -6.90
CA PHE A 47 1.74 -0.38 -7.84
C PHE A 47 2.04 -1.72 -8.54
N GLY A 48 3.27 -1.92 -9.01
CA GLY A 48 3.69 -3.18 -9.62
C GLY A 48 3.55 -4.37 -8.68
N LEU A 49 3.93 -4.20 -7.41
CA LEU A 49 3.76 -5.23 -6.37
C LEU A 49 2.29 -5.54 -6.10
N PHE A 50 1.43 -4.52 -6.04
CA PHE A 50 -0.02 -4.73 -5.91
C PHE A 50 -0.59 -5.51 -7.09
N VAL A 51 -0.27 -5.10 -8.32
CA VAL A 51 -0.70 -5.81 -9.53
C VAL A 51 -0.22 -7.27 -9.54
N ALA A 52 1.03 -7.52 -9.11
CA ALA A 52 1.58 -8.87 -9.01
C ALA A 52 0.87 -9.71 -7.93
N ALA A 53 0.59 -9.11 -6.77
CA ALA A 53 -0.11 -9.73 -5.66
C ALA A 53 -1.56 -10.09 -6.00
N ASP A 54 -2.22 -9.23 -6.77
CA ASP A 54 -3.57 -9.44 -7.25
C ASP A 54 -3.66 -10.59 -8.27
N ARG A 55 -2.58 -10.86 -9.02
CA ARG A 55 -2.53 -11.93 -10.04
C ARG A 55 -2.02 -13.28 -9.52
N SER A 56 -1.27 -13.34 -8.42
CA SER A 56 -0.60 -14.58 -8.01
C SER A 56 -0.30 -14.68 -6.52
N ARG A 57 -0.21 -15.91 -5.99
CA ARG A 57 0.27 -16.16 -4.62
C ARG A 57 1.73 -15.73 -4.44
N VAL A 58 2.57 -15.91 -5.46
CA VAL A 58 3.99 -15.49 -5.42
C VAL A 58 4.10 -13.96 -5.32
N GLY A 59 3.29 -13.22 -6.07
CA GLY A 59 3.24 -11.75 -5.97
C GLY A 59 2.78 -11.26 -4.59
N LEU A 60 1.87 -11.99 -3.93
CA LEU A 60 1.47 -11.66 -2.56
C LEU A 60 2.65 -11.83 -1.60
N TRP A 61 3.41 -12.93 -1.71
CA TRP A 61 4.61 -13.14 -0.91
C TRP A 61 5.70 -12.12 -1.21
N ALA A 62 5.83 -11.68 -2.47
CA ALA A 62 6.74 -10.60 -2.84
C ALA A 62 6.34 -9.27 -2.18
N LEU A 63 5.04 -8.92 -2.20
CA LEU A 63 4.51 -7.73 -1.51
C LEU A 63 4.80 -7.79 0.00
N VAL A 64 4.52 -8.94 0.64
CA VAL A 64 4.80 -9.16 2.07
C VAL A 64 6.30 -9.05 2.34
N GLY A 65 7.15 -9.70 1.55
CA GLY A 65 8.61 -9.68 1.72
C GLY A 65 9.19 -8.27 1.58
N VAL A 66 8.74 -7.52 0.57
CA VAL A 66 9.15 -6.11 0.40
C VAL A 66 8.65 -5.24 1.55
N GLY A 67 7.42 -5.47 2.03
CA GLY A 67 6.88 -4.77 3.20
C GLY A 67 7.68 -5.03 4.47
N VAL A 68 8.03 -6.28 4.76
CA VAL A 68 8.88 -6.65 5.91
C VAL A 68 10.26 -6.04 5.79
N LEU A 69 10.86 -6.09 4.59
CA LEU A 69 12.16 -5.47 4.34
C LEU A 69 12.12 -3.95 4.56
N ALA A 70 11.06 -3.28 4.08
CA ALA A 70 10.86 -1.86 4.31
C ALA A 70 10.77 -1.55 5.82
N MET A 71 9.98 -2.32 6.58
CA MET A 71 9.91 -2.14 8.05
C MET A 71 11.26 -2.35 8.73
N ALA A 72 12.03 -3.36 8.33
CA ALA A 72 13.37 -3.61 8.86
C ALA A 72 14.32 -2.44 8.60
N ILE A 73 14.27 -1.85 7.39
CA ILE A 73 15.05 -0.65 7.04
C ILE A 73 14.65 0.54 7.92
N LEU A 74 13.34 0.74 8.15
CA LEU A 74 12.86 1.81 9.03
C LEU A 74 13.36 1.67 10.47
N VAL A 75 13.32 0.45 11.02
CA VAL A 75 13.84 0.16 12.36
C VAL A 75 15.36 0.39 12.42
N TRP A 76 16.10 -0.07 11.42
CA TRP A 76 17.54 0.14 11.32
C TRP A 76 17.90 1.63 11.20
N MET A 77 17.15 2.40 10.42
CA MET A 77 17.31 3.85 10.32
C MET A 77 17.04 4.55 11.65
N GLY A 78 16.04 4.07 12.40
CA GLY A 78 15.74 4.55 13.75
C GLY A 78 16.88 4.29 14.71
N ALA A 79 17.44 3.07 14.68
CA ALA A 79 18.58 2.69 15.52
C ALA A 79 19.86 3.48 15.19
N THR A 80 20.05 3.86 13.93
CA THR A 80 21.26 4.58 13.46
C THR A 80 21.10 6.10 13.43
N GLY A 81 19.92 6.64 13.76
CA GLY A 81 19.63 8.08 13.73
C GLY A 81 19.53 8.68 12.31
N THR A 82 19.55 7.85 11.27
CA THR A 82 19.49 8.28 9.86
C THR A 82 18.06 8.62 9.39
N LEU A 83 17.04 8.42 10.25
CA LEU A 83 15.66 8.83 9.97
C LEU A 83 15.54 10.32 9.60
N ARG A 84 16.34 11.19 10.20
CA ARG A 84 16.17 12.65 10.04
C ARG A 84 16.50 13.15 8.63
N THR A 85 17.36 12.42 7.91
CA THR A 85 17.80 12.79 6.56
C THR A 85 16.97 12.13 5.47
N TYR A 86 16.18 11.10 5.80
CA TYR A 86 15.42 10.36 4.81
C TYR A 86 14.16 11.13 4.37
N PRO A 87 13.85 11.20 3.05
CA PRO A 87 12.72 11.96 2.52
C PRO A 87 11.37 11.24 2.69
N PHE A 88 10.95 11.07 3.95
CA PHE A 88 9.73 10.34 4.33
C PHE A 88 8.46 10.85 3.65
N GLY A 89 8.34 12.16 3.45
CA GLY A 89 7.20 12.73 2.74
C GLY A 89 7.03 12.11 1.37
N TRP A 90 8.09 12.12 0.55
CA TRP A 90 8.01 11.59 -0.81
C TRP A 90 7.74 10.08 -0.83
N PHE A 91 8.29 9.32 0.12
CA PHE A 91 7.98 7.90 0.28
C PHE A 91 6.48 7.66 0.53
N PHE A 92 5.89 8.32 1.54
CA PHE A 92 4.47 8.15 1.86
C PHE A 92 3.55 8.66 0.74
N LEU A 93 3.94 9.71 0.03
CA LEU A 93 3.20 10.18 -1.14
C LEU A 93 3.17 9.11 -2.23
N GLY A 94 4.31 8.49 -2.54
CA GLY A 94 4.37 7.41 -3.52
C GLY A 94 3.48 6.23 -3.16
N VAL A 95 3.49 5.81 -1.89
CA VAL A 95 2.61 4.74 -1.39
C VAL A 95 1.14 5.13 -1.51
N ALA A 96 0.76 6.34 -1.09
CA ALA A 96 -0.61 6.82 -1.17
C ALA A 96 -1.11 6.85 -2.63
N VAL A 97 -0.28 7.35 -3.55
CA VAL A 97 -0.57 7.37 -5.00
C VAL A 97 -0.73 5.96 -5.54
N ALA A 98 0.16 5.02 -5.18
CA ALA A 98 0.04 3.62 -5.62
C ALA A 98 -1.26 2.96 -5.14
N ILE A 99 -1.64 3.16 -3.87
CA ILE A 99 -2.88 2.62 -3.32
C ILE A 99 -4.09 3.23 -4.05
N ALA A 100 -4.10 4.55 -4.23
CA ALA A 100 -5.16 5.25 -4.95
C ALA A 100 -5.28 4.79 -6.41
N ALA A 101 -4.15 4.62 -7.11
CA ALA A 101 -4.08 4.15 -8.48
C ALA A 101 -4.55 2.70 -8.60
N ASN A 102 -4.08 1.81 -7.72
CA ASN A 102 -4.53 0.42 -7.69
C ASN A 102 -6.06 0.33 -7.47
N ARG A 103 -6.58 1.20 -6.60
CA ARG A 103 -8.02 1.31 -6.36
C ARG A 103 -8.80 1.88 -7.54
N PHE A 104 -8.27 2.87 -8.26
CA PHE A 104 -8.92 3.37 -9.47
C PHE A 104 -9.03 2.26 -10.53
N VAL A 105 -7.96 1.50 -10.70
CA VAL A 105 -7.91 0.37 -11.64
C VAL A 105 -8.86 -0.77 -11.25
N PHE A 106 -8.91 -1.17 -9.98
CA PHE A 106 -9.69 -2.33 -9.52
C PHE A 106 -11.05 -2.00 -8.85
N GLY A 107 -11.35 -0.71 -8.69
CA GLY A 107 -12.59 -0.22 -8.10
C GLY A 107 -13.51 0.48 -9.10
N VAL A 108 -12.95 1.08 -10.15
CA VAL A 108 -13.70 1.83 -11.17
C VAL A 108 -13.58 1.17 -12.54
N VAL A 109 -12.38 0.72 -12.94
CA VAL A 109 -12.12 0.26 -14.31
C VAL A 109 -12.34 -1.25 -14.49
N ARG A 110 -11.96 -2.07 -13.51
CA ARG A 110 -12.17 -3.53 -13.54
C ARG A 110 -12.64 -4.04 -12.18
N PRO A 111 -13.57 -5.01 -12.12
CA PRO A 111 -13.97 -5.63 -10.87
C PRO A 111 -12.78 -6.32 -10.18
N VAL A 112 -12.78 -6.30 -8.85
CA VAL A 112 -11.74 -6.90 -8.00
C VAL A 112 -11.51 -8.37 -8.41
N PRO A 113 -10.24 -8.79 -8.63
CA PRO A 113 -9.93 -10.15 -9.06
C PRO A 113 -10.52 -11.21 -8.13
N GLU A 114 -11.03 -12.30 -8.70
CA GLU A 114 -11.66 -13.41 -7.96
C GLU A 114 -10.73 -14.03 -6.90
N ALA A 115 -9.41 -14.02 -7.16
CA ALA A 115 -8.40 -14.51 -6.24
C ALA A 115 -8.27 -13.68 -4.94
N ARG A 116 -8.67 -12.39 -4.94
CA ARG A 116 -8.73 -11.54 -3.75
C ARG A 116 -10.06 -11.72 -3.03
N ARG A 117 -11.18 -11.86 -3.78
CA ARG A 117 -12.52 -12.15 -3.23
C ARG A 117 -12.55 -13.48 -2.46
N ARG A 118 -12.01 -14.57 -3.01
CA ARG A 118 -11.98 -15.89 -2.36
C ARG A 118 -11.24 -15.92 -1.02
N ARG A 119 -10.35 -14.96 -0.73
CA ARG A 119 -9.62 -14.89 0.55
C ARG A 119 -10.36 -14.09 1.62
N MET A 120 -11.35 -13.30 1.21
CA MET A 120 -12.14 -12.45 2.10
C MET A 120 -13.55 -13.01 2.36
N ASP A 121 -13.91 -14.10 1.68
CA ASP A 121 -15.14 -14.86 1.93
C ASP A 121 -14.93 -15.81 3.13
N PRO A 122 -15.61 -15.59 4.28
CA PRO A 122 -15.48 -16.43 5.46
C PRO A 122 -16.09 -17.82 5.30
N SER A 123 -16.95 -18.03 4.29
CA SER A 123 -17.70 -19.29 4.12
C SER A 123 -16.83 -20.51 3.79
N GLY A 124 -15.61 -20.29 3.28
CA GLY A 124 -14.64 -21.36 3.03
C GLY A 124 -14.01 -21.97 4.30
N TRP A 125 -14.24 -21.40 5.47
CA TRP A 125 -13.69 -21.89 6.75
C TRP A 125 -14.65 -22.76 7.57
N VAL A 126 -15.90 -22.92 7.11
CA VAL A 126 -16.96 -23.65 7.85
C VAL A 126 -17.24 -25.03 7.22
N GLY A 127 -16.34 -25.52 6.37
CA GLY A 127 -16.57 -26.72 5.56
C GLY A 127 -15.43 -27.73 5.50
N GLU A 128 -14.41 -27.63 6.37
CA GLU A 128 -13.38 -28.66 6.53
C GLU A 128 -13.34 -29.16 7.98
#